data_AF-A0A5D8ZW79-F1
#
_entry.id   AF-A0A5D8ZW79-F1
#
_cell.length_a   1.000
_cell.length_b   1.000
_cell.length_c   1.000
_cell.angle_alpha   90.00
_cell.angle_beta   90.00
_cell.angle_gamma   90.00
#
_symmetry.space_group_name_H-M   'P 1'
#
loop_
_entity.id
_entity.type
_entity.pdbx_description
1 polymer ?
#
loop_
_entity_poly.entity_id
_entity_poly.type
_entity_poly.pdbx_seq_one_letter_code
_entity_poly.pdbx_strand_id
1 'polypeptide(L)'
;MEANNTLIPRQELKTYFETGKYPTESQFGRFIDNYLHLNELNFGLDVKASADWTSKYYHFYRAANIEKSGRGHINLEAEYGSEPQPIDNYIHAFSRNVSYKFLKVKLSNELDIDKYKPKIIIKRYKQKKKIKDVVKDGGFYKEQLLDAIFWGRMSEYPVTSKEMILDINPIHYFRPGSEVNEFYPSGTLTRPGSFRHTVHHRKPFSLIQMFLEIEINGTKYTSYPVNIKIILGRDFNDLVNYIID
;
A
#
# COMPACT_ATOMS: atom_id res chain seq x y z
N MET A 1 -26.01 -21.55 -15.33
CA MET A 1 -26.70 -22.08 -14.14
C MET A 1 -25.77 -21.90 -12.97
N GLU A 2 -26.31 -21.34 -11.89
CA GLU A 2 -25.58 -20.78 -10.75
C GLU A 2 -24.79 -21.85 -9.97
N ALA A 3 -23.49 -21.64 -9.82
CA ALA A 3 -22.72 -22.31 -8.79
C ALA A 3 -22.90 -21.50 -7.50
N ASN A 4 -23.97 -21.80 -6.75
CA ASN A 4 -24.09 -21.40 -5.36
C ASN A 4 -22.95 -22.08 -4.58
N ASN A 5 -21.85 -21.36 -4.40
CA ASN A 5 -20.78 -21.74 -3.47
C ASN A 5 -21.26 -21.50 -2.04
N THR A 6 -22.20 -22.32 -1.59
CA THR A 6 -22.62 -22.38 -0.20
C THR A 6 -21.49 -23.03 0.58
N LEU A 7 -20.74 -22.22 1.33
CA LEU A 7 -19.73 -22.67 2.28
C LEU A 7 -20.41 -23.63 3.28
N ILE A 8 -20.14 -24.93 3.18
CA ILE A 8 -20.58 -25.90 4.19
C ILE A 8 -19.81 -25.59 5.48
N PRO A 9 -20.45 -25.11 6.56
CA PRO A 9 -19.74 -24.78 7.77
C PRO A 9 -19.20 -26.07 8.41
N ARG A 10 -18.01 -25.99 9.03
CA ARG A 10 -17.35 -27.05 9.81
C ARG A 10 -18.31 -27.85 10.73
N GLN A 11 -19.40 -27.24 11.18
CA GLN A 11 -20.45 -27.86 12.00
C GLN A 11 -21.20 -28.99 11.28
N GLU A 12 -21.54 -28.87 9.99
CA GLU A 12 -22.29 -29.93 9.26
C GLU A 12 -21.48 -31.22 9.12
N LEU A 13 -20.15 -31.11 9.00
CA LEU A 13 -19.23 -32.26 8.94
C LEU A 13 -19.05 -32.94 10.29
N LYS A 14 -19.02 -32.16 11.37
CA LYS A 14 -19.01 -32.71 12.71
C LYS A 14 -20.22 -33.62 12.93
N THR A 15 -21.38 -33.22 12.41
CA THR A 15 -22.61 -34.02 12.45
C THR A 15 -22.48 -35.33 11.68
N TYR A 16 -21.81 -35.37 10.50
CA TYR A 16 -21.60 -36.63 9.77
C TYR A 16 -20.76 -37.64 10.56
N PHE A 17 -19.70 -37.18 11.24
CA PHE A 17 -18.86 -38.03 12.09
C PHE A 17 -19.53 -38.42 13.42
N GLU A 18 -20.34 -37.54 14.01
CA GLU A 18 -21.06 -37.81 15.27
C GLU A 18 -22.29 -38.71 15.06
N THR A 19 -22.94 -38.67 13.89
CA THR A 19 -24.15 -39.46 13.60
C THR A 19 -23.88 -40.78 12.87
N GLY A 20 -22.64 -41.05 12.46
CA GLY A 20 -22.25 -42.25 11.71
C GLY A 20 -22.76 -42.30 10.27
N LYS A 21 -23.31 -41.20 9.75
CA LYS A 21 -23.71 -41.09 8.34
C LYS A 21 -22.51 -40.64 7.50
N TYR A 22 -22.02 -41.53 6.64
CA TYR A 22 -20.92 -41.22 5.73
C TYR A 22 -21.35 -40.21 4.65
N PRO A 23 -20.52 -39.19 4.35
CA PRO A 23 -20.78 -38.31 3.21
C PRO A 23 -20.68 -39.08 1.90
N THR A 24 -21.44 -38.66 0.88
CA THR A 24 -21.26 -39.17 -0.48
C THR A 24 -19.91 -38.72 -1.05
N GLU A 25 -19.37 -39.45 -2.04
CA GLU A 25 -18.11 -39.10 -2.71
C GLU A 25 -18.11 -37.65 -3.23
N SER A 26 -19.23 -37.18 -3.78
CA SER A 26 -19.36 -35.80 -4.25
C SER A 26 -19.29 -34.77 -3.11
N GLN A 27 -19.90 -35.06 -1.96
CA GLN A 27 -19.86 -34.20 -0.78
C GLN A 27 -18.48 -34.19 -0.13
N PHE A 28 -17.80 -35.34 -0.11
CA PHE A 28 -16.44 -35.46 0.39
C PHE A 28 -15.43 -34.79 -0.55
N GLY A 29 -15.56 -34.96 -1.87
CA GLY A 29 -14.74 -34.27 -2.87
C GLY A 29 -14.84 -32.75 -2.74
N ARG A 30 -16.06 -32.20 -2.65
CA ARG A 30 -16.27 -30.76 -2.38
C ARG A 30 -15.62 -30.30 -1.08
N PHE A 31 -15.62 -31.12 -0.04
CA PHE A 31 -14.95 -30.78 1.22
C PHE A 31 -13.43 -30.77 1.07
N ILE A 32 -12.85 -31.78 0.43
CA ILE A 32 -11.41 -31.85 0.17
C ILE A 32 -10.97 -30.69 -0.70
N ASP A 33 -11.71 -30.36 -1.76
CA ASP A 33 -11.43 -29.20 -2.62
C ASP A 33 -11.45 -27.90 -1.81
N ASN A 34 -12.46 -27.71 -0.96
CA ASN A 34 -12.53 -26.55 -0.06
C ASN A 34 -11.36 -26.50 0.94
N TYR A 35 -10.91 -27.65 1.44
CA TYR A 35 -9.80 -27.74 2.40
C TYR A 35 -8.44 -27.58 1.74
N LEU A 36 -8.27 -28.11 0.53
CA LEU A 36 -7.10 -27.86 -0.32
C LEU A 36 -7.01 -26.37 -0.61
N HIS A 37 -8.13 -25.72 -0.96
CA HIS A 37 -8.18 -24.27 -1.10
C HIS A 37 -7.82 -23.56 0.21
N LEU A 38 -8.28 -23.99 1.38
CA LEU A 38 -7.87 -23.36 2.65
C LEU A 38 -6.35 -23.47 2.93
N ASN A 39 -5.70 -24.57 2.53
CA ASN A 39 -4.24 -24.71 2.60
C ASN A 39 -3.50 -23.92 1.51
N GLU A 40 -4.03 -23.87 0.28
CA GLU A 40 -3.54 -23.02 -0.81
C GLU A 40 -3.71 -21.52 -0.50
N LEU A 41 -4.71 -21.16 0.33
CA LEU A 41 -5.06 -19.79 0.69
C LEU A 41 -4.34 -19.29 1.96
N ASN A 42 -3.47 -20.11 2.57
CA ASN A 42 -2.56 -19.63 3.62
C ASN A 42 -1.35 -18.95 2.97
N PHE A 43 -1.55 -17.77 2.41
CA PHE A 43 -0.48 -16.94 1.84
C PHE A 43 -0.55 -15.53 2.42
N GLY A 44 0.58 -14.85 2.42
CA GLY A 44 0.71 -13.55 3.05
C GLY A 44 2.08 -12.94 2.87
N LEU A 45 2.26 -11.80 3.53
CA LEU A 45 3.48 -11.02 3.49
C LEU A 45 4.06 -10.89 4.90
N ASP A 46 5.34 -11.19 5.05
CA ASP A 46 6.17 -10.68 6.14
C ASP A 46 6.93 -9.47 5.58
N VAL A 47 6.64 -8.29 6.13
CA VAL A 47 7.24 -7.03 5.68
C VAL A 47 8.10 -6.46 6.79
N LYS A 48 9.31 -6.02 6.45
CA LYS A 48 10.26 -5.39 7.38
C LYS A 48 10.90 -4.19 6.70
N ALA A 49 11.30 -3.19 7.50
CA ALA A 49 12.21 -2.16 7.00
C ALA A 49 13.56 -2.80 6.69
N SER A 50 14.19 -2.46 5.55
CA SER A 50 15.51 -2.96 5.22
C SER A 50 16.60 -2.43 6.16
N ALA A 51 17.72 -3.16 6.23
CA ALA A 51 18.95 -2.63 6.83
C ALA A 51 19.54 -1.54 5.93
N ASP A 52 19.54 -1.78 4.62
CA ASP A 52 20.00 -0.85 3.60
C ASP A 52 19.07 0.36 3.47
N TRP A 53 19.63 1.47 2.99
CA TRP A 53 18.92 2.70 2.73
C TRP A 53 19.51 3.39 1.51
N THR A 54 18.77 4.34 0.95
CA THR A 54 19.22 5.18 -0.16
C THR A 54 18.98 6.65 0.15
N SER A 55 19.62 7.54 -0.60
CA SER A 55 19.36 8.97 -0.57
C SER A 55 19.20 9.48 -1.98
N LYS A 56 18.15 10.26 -2.19
CA LYS A 56 17.82 10.87 -3.48
C LYS A 56 17.57 12.36 -3.31
N TYR A 57 18.02 13.15 -4.28
CA TYR A 57 17.79 14.59 -4.27
C TYR A 57 16.49 14.92 -4.99
N TYR A 58 15.72 15.87 -4.44
CA TYR A 58 14.45 16.27 -5.02
C TYR A 58 14.30 17.78 -5.06
N HIS A 59 13.64 18.25 -6.12
CA HIS A 59 12.98 19.55 -6.19
C HIS A 59 11.51 19.39 -5.80
N PHE A 60 11.07 20.19 -4.82
CA PHE A 60 9.70 20.17 -4.32
C PHE A 60 8.94 21.37 -4.85
N TYR A 61 7.74 21.12 -5.40
CA TYR A 61 6.89 22.14 -5.97
C TYR A 61 5.48 22.09 -5.40
N ARG A 62 4.89 23.27 -5.26
CA ARG A 62 3.49 23.45 -4.87
C ARG A 62 2.70 24.02 -6.02
N ALA A 63 1.44 23.62 -6.15
CA ALA A 63 0.55 24.26 -7.11
C ALA A 63 0.38 25.75 -6.76
N ALA A 64 0.68 26.64 -7.72
CA ALA A 64 0.37 28.06 -7.65
C ALA A 64 -1.15 28.28 -7.74
N ASN A 65 -1.80 27.51 -8.62
CA ASN A 65 -3.25 27.45 -8.76
C ASN A 65 -3.69 25.98 -8.86
N ILE A 66 -4.41 25.48 -7.86
CA ILE A 66 -4.82 24.08 -7.77
C ILE A 66 -5.71 23.67 -8.95
N GLU A 67 -6.63 24.55 -9.36
CA GLU A 67 -7.59 24.27 -10.44
C GLU A 67 -6.90 24.09 -11.80
N LYS A 68 -5.78 24.80 -12.00
CA LYS A 68 -5.00 24.77 -13.25
C LYS A 68 -3.85 23.76 -13.23
N SER A 69 -3.31 23.46 -12.05
CA SER A 69 -2.13 22.59 -11.89
C SER A 69 -2.39 21.10 -12.15
N GLY A 70 -3.64 20.64 -12.09
CA GLY A 70 -3.99 19.21 -12.19
C GLY A 70 -3.68 18.38 -10.94
N ARG A 71 -2.70 18.78 -10.11
CA ARG A 71 -2.41 18.19 -8.79
C ARG A 71 -1.83 19.23 -7.82
N GLY A 72 -2.07 19.04 -6.52
CA GLY A 72 -1.66 20.03 -5.51
C GLY A 72 -0.15 20.19 -5.28
N HIS A 73 0.70 19.28 -5.76
CA HIS A 73 2.17 19.34 -5.61
C HIS A 73 2.91 18.39 -6.58
N ILE A 74 4.22 18.59 -6.70
CA ILE A 74 5.17 17.72 -7.40
C ILE A 74 6.40 17.51 -6.52
N ASN A 75 6.83 16.26 -6.37
CA ASN A 75 8.15 15.92 -5.84
C ASN A 75 8.93 15.36 -7.04
N LEU A 76 9.95 16.06 -7.50
CA LEU A 76 10.70 15.71 -8.70
C LEU A 76 12.10 15.24 -8.30
N GLU A 77 12.41 13.97 -8.54
CA GLU A 77 13.78 13.44 -8.37
C GLU A 77 14.72 14.16 -9.36
N ALA A 78 15.89 14.57 -8.89
CA ALA A 78 16.85 15.35 -9.66
C ALA A 78 18.29 15.02 -9.25
N GLU A 79 19.26 15.51 -10.03
CA GLU A 79 20.67 15.36 -9.69
C GLU A 79 21.06 16.29 -8.54
N TYR A 80 21.96 15.84 -7.67
CA TYR A 80 22.37 16.65 -6.53
C TYR A 80 23.03 17.95 -6.99
N GLY A 81 22.50 19.09 -6.52
CA GLY A 81 23.01 20.41 -6.86
C GLY A 81 22.46 20.98 -8.18
N SER A 82 21.54 20.29 -8.86
CA SER A 82 20.85 20.88 -10.02
C SER A 82 19.96 22.05 -9.60
N GLU A 83 19.75 22.99 -10.51
CA GLU A 83 18.80 24.09 -10.32
C GLU A 83 17.35 23.63 -10.60
N PRO A 84 16.36 24.10 -9.83
CA PRO A 84 14.97 23.74 -10.05
C PRO A 84 14.45 24.32 -11.37
N GLN A 85 13.90 23.45 -12.22
CA GLN A 85 13.30 23.90 -13.47
C GLN A 85 11.92 24.52 -13.22
N PRO A 86 11.54 25.58 -13.95
CA PRO A 86 10.19 26.15 -13.87
C PRO A 86 9.16 25.15 -14.43
N ILE A 87 8.03 25.00 -13.74
CA ILE A 87 6.93 24.13 -14.16
C ILE A 87 5.64 24.96 -14.16
N ASP A 88 4.91 24.96 -15.28
CA ASP A 88 3.71 25.78 -15.44
C ASP A 88 2.65 25.48 -14.35
N ASN A 89 2.09 26.53 -13.75
CA ASN A 89 1.17 26.49 -12.60
C ASN A 89 1.76 25.96 -11.28
N TYR A 90 3.09 25.83 -11.17
CA TYR A 90 3.76 25.44 -9.93
C TYR A 90 4.81 26.46 -9.49
N ILE A 91 4.98 26.55 -8.18
CA ILE A 91 6.03 27.32 -7.51
C ILE A 91 6.99 26.33 -6.86
N HIS A 92 8.28 26.46 -7.16
CA HIS A 92 9.32 25.75 -6.43
C HIS A 92 9.30 26.20 -4.96
N ALA A 93 9.26 25.23 -4.06
CA ALA A 93 9.27 25.47 -2.61
C ALA A 93 10.69 25.38 -2.06
N PHE A 94 11.33 24.24 -2.23
CA PHE A 94 12.69 23.98 -1.78
C PHE A 94 13.26 22.74 -2.46
N SER A 95 14.55 22.48 -2.24
CA SER A 95 15.24 21.28 -2.74
C SER A 95 15.98 20.61 -1.58
N ARG A 96 15.94 19.27 -1.51
CA ARG A 96 16.72 18.54 -0.49
C ARG A 96 16.97 17.08 -0.86
N ASN A 97 18.00 16.51 -0.23
CA ASN A 97 18.16 15.06 -0.12
C ASN A 97 17.08 14.47 0.79
N VAL A 98 16.54 13.33 0.39
CA VAL A 98 15.65 12.50 1.20
C VAL A 98 16.25 11.12 1.29
N SER A 99 16.68 10.77 2.50
CA SER A 99 17.20 9.44 2.82
C SER A 99 16.08 8.56 3.34
N TYR A 100 15.99 7.31 2.86
CA TYR A 100 14.93 6.39 3.26
C TYR A 100 15.36 4.93 3.18
N LYS A 101 14.74 4.09 4.00
CA LYS A 101 14.85 2.63 3.93
C LYS A 101 13.92 2.05 2.88
N PHE A 102 14.28 0.89 2.34
CA PHE A 102 13.39 0.08 1.51
C PHE A 102 12.47 -0.79 2.37
N LEU A 103 11.48 -1.42 1.74
CA LEU A 103 10.68 -2.48 2.36
C LEU A 103 11.22 -3.83 1.90
N LYS A 104 11.74 -4.63 2.83
CA LYS A 104 12.03 -6.04 2.60
C LYS A 104 10.72 -6.82 2.75
N VAL A 105 10.29 -7.47 1.67
CA VAL A 105 9.06 -8.25 1.63
C VAL A 105 9.41 -9.72 1.43
N LYS A 106 8.83 -10.58 2.26
CA LYS A 106 8.95 -12.04 2.17
C LYS A 106 7.56 -12.66 2.11
N LEU A 107 7.38 -13.66 1.25
CA LEU A 107 6.15 -14.45 1.25
C LEU A 107 6.12 -15.34 2.50
N SER A 108 5.02 -15.31 3.25
CA SER A 108 4.93 -16.00 4.55
C SER A 108 4.97 -17.52 4.46
N ASN A 109 4.69 -18.09 3.27
CA ASN A 109 4.63 -19.54 3.00
C ASN A 109 5.17 -19.86 1.60
N GLU A 110 5.25 -21.16 1.29
CA GLU A 110 5.68 -21.65 -0.03
C GLU A 110 4.59 -21.49 -1.09
N LEU A 111 4.41 -20.25 -1.56
CA LEU A 111 3.56 -19.96 -2.71
C LEU A 111 4.35 -20.21 -4.01
N ASP A 112 3.78 -20.99 -4.92
CA ASP A 112 4.29 -21.17 -6.28
C ASP A 112 4.03 -19.90 -7.10
N ILE A 113 5.09 -19.13 -7.34
CA ILE A 113 5.02 -17.83 -8.03
C ILE A 113 4.63 -18.01 -9.50
N ASP A 114 5.10 -19.08 -10.15
CA ASP A 114 4.85 -19.31 -11.58
C ASP A 114 3.40 -19.74 -11.82
N LYS A 115 2.86 -20.58 -10.92
CA LYS A 115 1.47 -21.04 -10.97
C LYS A 115 0.48 -19.89 -10.70
N TYR A 116 0.70 -19.12 -9.64
CA TYR A 116 -0.32 -18.16 -9.14
C TYR A 116 -0.09 -16.72 -9.58
N LYS A 117 1.07 -16.41 -10.18
CA LYS A 117 1.50 -15.07 -10.61
C LYS A 117 1.14 -13.97 -9.60
N PRO A 118 1.59 -14.12 -8.34
CA PRO A 118 1.24 -13.21 -7.27
C PRO A 118 1.62 -11.77 -7.60
N LYS A 119 0.89 -10.84 -7.00
CA LYS A 119 1.26 -9.42 -6.97
C LYS A 119 0.99 -8.81 -5.62
N ILE A 120 1.81 -7.85 -5.26
CA ILE A 120 1.64 -7.05 -4.05
C ILE A 120 0.76 -5.86 -4.40
N ILE A 121 -0.30 -5.65 -3.62
CA ILE A 121 -1.20 -4.50 -3.76
C ILE A 121 -0.97 -3.54 -2.60
N ILE A 122 -0.78 -2.26 -2.91
CA ILE A 122 -0.70 -1.19 -1.93
C ILE A 122 -1.99 -0.38 -1.94
N LYS A 123 -2.68 -0.36 -0.80
CA LYS A 123 -3.80 0.57 -0.54
C LYS A 123 -3.32 1.72 0.32
N ARG A 124 -3.86 2.91 0.08
CA ARG A 124 -3.55 4.10 0.86
C ARG A 124 -4.72 4.47 1.75
N TYR A 125 -4.43 4.91 2.96
CA TYR A 125 -5.46 5.50 3.80
C TYR A 125 -5.90 6.85 3.23
N LYS A 126 -7.19 7.01 2.96
CA LYS A 126 -7.81 8.29 2.60
C LYS A 126 -8.71 8.72 3.74
N GLN A 127 -8.60 9.99 4.12
CA GLN A 127 -9.47 10.59 5.13
C GLN A 127 -10.89 10.75 4.59
N LYS A 128 -11.86 10.76 5.51
CA LYS A 128 -13.26 11.04 5.20
C LYS A 128 -13.39 12.38 4.47
N LYS A 129 -14.02 12.37 3.30
CA LYS A 129 -14.17 13.54 2.43
C LYS A 129 -15.62 13.71 1.99
N LYS A 130 -16.16 14.92 2.14
CA LYS A 130 -17.44 15.30 1.52
C LYS A 130 -17.19 15.66 0.06
N ILE A 131 -17.91 15.01 -0.86
CA ILE A 131 -17.86 15.25 -2.30
C ILE A 131 -19.28 15.60 -2.72
N LYS A 132 -19.54 16.90 -2.91
CA LYS A 132 -20.89 17.42 -3.21
C LYS A 132 -21.92 16.85 -2.21
N ASP A 133 -22.81 15.98 -2.69
CA ASP A 133 -23.92 15.38 -1.93
C ASP A 133 -23.59 14.02 -1.29
N VAL A 134 -22.39 13.49 -1.54
CA VAL A 134 -21.95 12.17 -1.03
C VAL A 134 -20.79 12.34 -0.05
N VAL A 135 -20.86 11.61 1.05
CA VAL A 135 -19.76 11.52 2.01
C VAL A 135 -19.00 10.23 1.74
N LYS A 136 -17.75 10.35 1.32
CA LYS A 136 -16.83 9.22 1.22
C LYS A 136 -16.19 9.00 2.57
N ASP A 137 -16.40 7.82 3.16
CA ASP A 137 -15.80 7.48 4.44
C ASP A 137 -14.28 7.37 4.38
N GLY A 138 -13.67 7.44 5.56
CA GLY A 138 -12.24 7.24 5.71
C GLY A 138 -11.91 5.75 5.70
N GLY A 139 -10.82 5.38 5.05
CA GLY A 139 -10.45 3.97 4.92
C GLY A 139 -9.27 3.75 3.98
N PHE A 140 -8.87 2.50 3.82
CA PHE A 140 -7.82 2.10 2.87
C PHE A 140 -8.42 1.83 1.50
N TYR A 141 -7.95 2.57 0.50
CA TYR A 141 -8.42 2.45 -0.88
C TYR A 141 -7.26 2.13 -1.80
N LYS A 142 -7.48 1.20 -2.73
CA LYS A 142 -6.57 0.95 -3.85
C LYS A 142 -6.59 2.17 -4.77
N GLU A 143 -5.41 2.65 -5.15
CA GLU A 143 -5.29 3.68 -6.19
C GLU A 143 -5.27 3.00 -7.56
N GLN A 144 -5.96 3.60 -8.54
CA GLN A 144 -5.78 3.20 -9.94
C GLN A 144 -4.31 3.36 -10.30
N LEU A 145 -3.78 2.44 -11.11
CA LEU A 145 -2.34 2.44 -11.44
C LEU A 145 -1.91 3.75 -12.10
N LEU A 146 -2.72 4.25 -13.04
CA LEU A 146 -2.46 5.53 -13.71
C LEU A 146 -2.43 6.71 -12.73
N ASP A 147 -3.34 6.74 -11.75
CA ASP A 147 -3.33 7.76 -10.70
C ASP A 147 -2.05 7.66 -9.86
N ALA A 148 -1.66 6.44 -9.47
CA ALA A 148 -0.45 6.22 -8.67
C ALA A 148 0.80 6.72 -9.41
N ILE A 149 0.95 6.35 -10.69
CA ILE A 149 2.05 6.79 -11.56
C ILE A 149 2.05 8.30 -11.68
N PHE A 150 0.89 8.92 -11.87
CA PHE A 150 0.76 10.38 -11.93
C PHE A 150 1.25 11.07 -10.64
N TRP A 151 1.28 10.39 -9.50
CA TRP A 151 1.86 10.89 -8.26
C TRP A 151 3.29 10.44 -7.97
N GLY A 152 3.95 9.73 -8.89
CA GLY A 152 5.29 9.16 -8.68
C GLY A 152 5.30 7.96 -7.73
N ARG A 153 4.20 7.20 -7.66
CA ARG A 153 4.06 5.99 -6.84
C ARG A 153 3.65 4.80 -7.70
N MET A 154 3.71 3.60 -7.12
CA MET A 154 3.05 2.41 -7.67
C MET A 154 2.06 1.83 -6.66
N SER A 155 0.92 1.35 -7.16
CA SER A 155 -0.12 0.69 -6.35
C SER A 155 -0.08 -0.84 -6.46
N GLU A 156 0.69 -1.38 -7.39
CA GLU A 156 0.84 -2.82 -7.65
C GLU A 156 2.31 -3.12 -7.96
N TYR A 157 2.84 -4.22 -7.41
CA TYR A 157 4.18 -4.72 -7.70
C TYR A 157 4.08 -6.20 -8.08
N PRO A 158 4.61 -6.63 -9.23
CA PRO A 158 4.68 -8.05 -9.57
C PRO A 158 5.60 -8.77 -8.57
N VAL A 159 5.20 -9.95 -8.11
CA VAL A 159 6.06 -10.76 -7.25
C VAL A 159 6.90 -11.67 -8.15
N THR A 160 8.22 -11.49 -8.11
CA THR A 160 9.17 -12.24 -8.94
C THR A 160 10.01 -13.23 -8.15
N SER A 161 10.04 -13.12 -6.82
CA SER A 161 10.81 -14.00 -5.93
C SER A 161 10.17 -14.10 -4.54
N LYS A 162 10.53 -15.14 -3.78
CA LYS A 162 10.03 -15.37 -2.40
C LYS A 162 10.43 -14.25 -1.43
N GLU A 163 11.57 -13.60 -1.68
CA GLU A 163 12.03 -12.40 -0.96
C GLU A 163 12.37 -11.30 -1.97
N MET A 164 11.91 -10.09 -1.71
CA MET A 164 12.07 -8.91 -2.57
C MET A 164 12.40 -7.67 -1.75
N ILE A 165 13.10 -6.72 -2.38
CA ILE A 165 13.26 -5.36 -1.85
C ILE A 165 12.41 -4.43 -2.70
N LEU A 166 11.49 -3.72 -2.05
CA LEU A 166 10.61 -2.75 -2.71
C LEU A 166 11.05 -1.33 -2.38
N ASP A 167 11.33 -0.56 -3.43
CA ASP A 167 11.38 0.88 -3.37
C ASP A 167 10.00 1.45 -3.67
N ILE A 168 9.29 1.85 -2.61
CA ILE A 168 7.98 2.52 -2.75
C ILE A 168 8.10 4.04 -2.91
N ASN A 169 9.32 4.58 -2.94
CA ASN A 169 9.66 5.99 -3.03
C ASN A 169 8.83 6.84 -2.03
N PRO A 170 9.06 6.68 -0.72
CA PRO A 170 8.11 7.05 0.31
C PRO A 170 7.84 8.56 0.41
N ILE A 171 8.71 9.40 -0.15
CA ILE A 171 8.51 10.86 -0.17
C ILE A 171 7.24 11.26 -0.95
N HIS A 172 6.85 10.48 -1.96
CA HIS A 172 5.63 10.75 -2.75
C HIS A 172 4.33 10.50 -1.96
N TYR A 173 4.40 9.99 -0.73
CA TYR A 173 3.25 9.90 0.17
C TYR A 173 3.04 11.20 0.96
N PHE A 174 3.93 12.17 0.81
CA PHE A 174 3.89 13.47 1.46
C PHE A 174 3.90 14.61 0.44
N ARG A 175 3.24 15.71 0.81
CA ARG A 175 3.18 16.95 0.05
C ARG A 175 4.12 17.97 0.71
N PRO A 176 4.93 18.74 -0.03
CA PRO A 176 5.76 19.80 0.53
C PRO A 176 4.93 21.02 0.97
N GLY A 177 5.40 21.68 2.02
CA GLY A 177 4.99 23.00 2.46
C GLY A 177 5.77 24.11 1.74
N SER A 178 5.71 25.32 2.30
CA SER A 178 6.45 26.49 1.81
C SER A 178 7.89 26.46 2.24
N GLU A 179 8.12 26.03 3.48
CA GLU A 179 9.42 26.09 4.13
C GLU A 179 10.18 24.76 4.01
N VAL A 180 11.50 24.84 4.12
CA VAL A 180 12.37 23.66 4.16
C VAL A 180 11.95 22.74 5.32
N ASN A 181 11.85 21.43 5.04
CA ASN A 181 11.37 20.39 5.97
C ASN A 181 9.89 20.47 6.34
N GLU A 182 9.13 21.41 5.79
CA GLU A 182 7.68 21.44 5.94
C GLU A 182 7.05 20.43 4.98
N PHE A 183 6.34 19.45 5.50
CA PHE A 183 5.60 18.45 4.71
C PHE A 183 4.20 18.26 5.28
N TYR A 184 3.29 17.70 4.48
CA TYR A 184 1.86 17.43 4.72
C TYR A 184 1.46 16.02 4.24
N PRO A 185 0.42 15.34 4.76
CA PRO A 185 -0.03 14.08 4.16
C PRO A 185 -0.52 14.37 2.74
N SER A 186 -0.07 13.60 1.76
CA SER A 186 -0.57 13.76 0.39
C SER A 186 -2.05 13.34 0.33
N GLY A 187 -2.93 14.26 -0.08
CA GLY A 187 -4.36 13.98 -0.27
C GLY A 187 -5.33 14.86 0.54
N THR A 188 -4.84 15.71 1.45
CA THR A 188 -5.67 16.67 2.19
C THR A 188 -5.40 18.09 1.69
N LEU A 189 -6.37 18.72 1.03
CA LEU A 189 -6.19 20.02 0.39
C LEU A 189 -6.26 21.20 1.37
N THR A 190 -7.00 21.07 2.46
CA THR A 190 -7.53 22.24 3.20
C THR A 190 -7.55 22.10 4.73
N ARG A 191 -6.83 21.13 5.31
CA ARG A 191 -6.82 20.97 6.76
C ARG A 191 -5.41 21.05 7.34
N PRO A 192 -4.93 22.28 7.66
CA PRO A 192 -3.78 22.47 8.53
C PRO A 192 -3.90 21.58 9.77
N GLY A 193 -2.81 20.92 10.18
CA GLY A 193 -2.80 20.03 11.35
C GLY A 193 -3.40 18.63 11.17
N SER A 194 -3.75 18.20 9.95
CA SER A 194 -4.37 16.87 9.70
C SER A 194 -3.44 15.67 9.67
N PHE A 195 -2.19 15.82 10.09
CA PHE A 195 -1.32 14.66 10.26
C PHE A 195 -1.76 13.79 11.41
N ARG A 196 -1.63 12.49 11.18
CA ARG A 196 -1.42 11.57 12.28
C ARG A 196 0.06 11.61 12.66
N HIS A 197 0.32 11.58 13.95
CA HIS A 197 1.66 11.63 14.52
C HIS A 197 1.91 10.35 15.32
N THR A 198 3.14 9.83 15.27
CA THR A 198 3.52 8.71 16.13
C THR A 198 3.34 9.10 17.59
N VAL A 199 2.87 8.18 18.44
CA VAL A 199 2.59 8.45 19.86
C VAL A 199 3.83 8.96 20.60
N HIS A 200 4.99 8.31 20.38
CA HIS A 200 6.21 8.61 21.15
C HIS A 200 7.03 9.75 20.58
N HIS A 201 7.31 9.74 19.27
CA HIS A 201 8.26 10.68 18.67
C HIS A 201 7.59 11.89 18.03
N ARG A 202 6.24 11.94 18.02
CA ARG A 202 5.43 12.93 17.31
C ARG A 202 5.86 13.15 15.85
N LYS A 203 6.44 12.13 15.20
CA LYS A 203 6.81 12.21 13.79
C LYS A 203 5.56 12.05 12.93
N PRO A 204 5.36 12.89 11.90
CA PRO A 204 4.25 12.76 10.98
C PRO A 204 4.37 11.47 10.17
N PHE A 205 3.24 10.83 9.86
CA PHE A 205 3.23 9.61 9.07
C PHE A 205 2.10 9.52 8.07
N SER A 206 2.31 8.68 7.05
CA SER A 206 1.31 8.26 6.08
C SER A 206 1.00 6.78 6.27
N LEU A 207 -0.25 6.38 6.03
CA LEU A 207 -0.71 5.01 6.24
C LEU A 207 -0.93 4.29 4.91
N ILE A 208 -0.36 3.10 4.81
CA ILE A 208 -0.62 2.16 3.72
C ILE A 208 -1.00 0.80 4.29
N GLN A 209 -1.67 0.00 3.46
CA GLN A 209 -1.86 -1.43 3.67
C GLN A 209 -1.27 -2.18 2.47
N MET A 210 -0.51 -3.23 2.76
CA MET A 210 0.01 -4.14 1.75
C MET A 210 -0.70 -5.48 1.83
N PHE A 211 -0.99 -6.06 0.67
CA PHE A 211 -1.62 -7.37 0.53
C PHE A 211 -0.88 -8.15 -0.55
N LEU A 212 -0.84 -9.47 -0.42
CA LEU A 212 -0.58 -10.35 -1.55
C LEU A 212 -1.93 -10.62 -2.23
N GLU A 213 -2.00 -10.47 -3.55
CA GLU A 213 -3.12 -10.89 -4.39
C GLU A 213 -2.65 -12.03 -5.30
N ILE A 214 -3.42 -13.10 -5.34
CA ILE A 214 -3.24 -14.23 -6.26
C ILE A 214 -4.50 -14.44 -7.09
N GLU A 215 -4.35 -15.12 -8.22
CA GLU A 215 -5.48 -15.51 -9.07
C GLU A 215 -5.55 -17.04 -9.17
N ILE A 216 -6.72 -17.60 -8.85
CA ILE A 216 -7.01 -19.03 -8.97
C ILE A 216 -8.28 -19.16 -9.79
N ASN A 217 -8.20 -19.81 -10.96
CA ASN A 217 -9.34 -20.06 -11.85
C ASN A 217 -10.17 -18.79 -12.16
N GLY A 218 -9.49 -17.66 -12.41
CA GLY A 218 -10.12 -16.36 -12.70
C GLY A 218 -10.67 -15.61 -11.48
N THR A 219 -10.57 -16.19 -10.28
CA THR A 219 -11.00 -15.56 -9.03
C THR A 219 -9.80 -15.00 -8.28
N LYS A 220 -9.90 -13.75 -7.82
CA LYS A 220 -8.84 -13.06 -7.07
C LYS A 220 -8.99 -13.27 -5.58
N TYR A 221 -7.91 -13.66 -4.94
CA TYR A 221 -7.83 -13.84 -3.49
C TYR A 221 -6.77 -12.91 -2.92
N THR A 222 -7.06 -12.33 -1.75
CA THR A 222 -6.12 -11.42 -1.06
C THR A 222 -5.77 -11.95 0.32
N SER A 223 -4.50 -11.82 0.69
CA SER A 223 -4.02 -12.16 2.03
C SER A 223 -4.60 -11.23 3.10
N TYR A 224 -4.31 -11.53 4.37
CA TYR A 224 -4.44 -10.54 5.43
C TYR A 224 -3.60 -9.28 5.12
N PRO A 225 -4.10 -8.07 5.45
CA PRO A 225 -3.35 -6.83 5.30
C PRO A 225 -2.16 -6.79 6.26
N VAL A 226 -1.05 -6.27 5.77
CA VAL A 226 0.04 -5.73 6.60
C VAL A 226 -0.12 -4.22 6.65
N ASN A 227 -0.32 -3.65 7.84
CA ASN A 227 -0.47 -2.21 8.01
C ASN A 227 0.90 -1.57 8.16
N ILE A 228 1.16 -0.49 7.44
CA ILE A 228 2.45 0.17 7.48
C ILE A 228 2.25 1.67 7.66
N LYS A 229 2.94 2.22 8.66
CA LYS A 229 3.10 3.65 8.88
C LYS A 229 4.44 4.06 8.24
N ILE A 230 4.38 4.85 7.18
CA ILE A 230 5.54 5.52 6.59
C ILE A 230 5.83 6.74 7.47
N ILE A 231 6.91 6.70 8.24
CA ILE A 231 7.31 7.75 9.18
C ILE A 231 8.25 8.70 8.46
N LEU A 232 7.84 9.96 8.31
CA LEU A 232 8.69 10.98 7.70
C LEU A 232 9.87 11.32 8.62
N GLY A 233 11.05 11.48 8.03
CA GLY A 233 12.22 12.02 8.71
C GLY A 233 12.05 13.49 9.10
N ARG A 234 12.56 13.87 10.26
CA ARG A 234 12.45 15.22 10.84
C ARG A 234 13.32 16.26 10.10
N ASP A 235 14.49 15.86 9.64
CA ASP A 235 15.50 16.73 9.05
C ASP A 235 16.32 15.99 7.97
N PHE A 236 17.44 16.57 7.54
CA PHE A 236 18.30 16.03 6.48
C PHE A 236 19.03 14.74 6.87
N ASN A 237 19.20 14.49 8.17
CA ASN A 237 19.95 13.33 8.68
C ASN A 237 19.01 12.20 9.14
N ASP A 238 17.74 12.52 9.37
CA ASP A 238 16.73 11.56 9.80
C ASP A 238 16.09 10.85 8.61
N LEU A 239 16.25 9.52 8.55
CA LEU A 239 15.74 8.73 7.45
C LEU A 239 14.22 8.54 7.55
N VAL A 240 13.54 8.53 6.40
CA VAL A 240 12.17 8.00 6.33
C VAL A 240 12.22 6.50 6.65
N ASN A 241 11.38 6.07 7.57
CA ASN A 241 11.37 4.71 8.11
C ASN A 241 9.93 4.18 8.25
N TYR A 242 9.76 2.94 8.70
CA TYR A 242 8.46 2.26 8.74
C TYR A 242 8.18 1.67 10.13
N ILE A 243 6.93 1.77 10.56
CA ILE A 243 6.37 0.94 11.64
C ILE A 243 5.35 -0.01 10.99
N ILE A 244 5.49 -1.29 11.27
CA ILE A 244 4.76 -2.38 10.59
C ILE A 244 3.94 -3.12 11.65
N ASP A 245 2.63 -3.17 11.44
CA ASP A 245 1.62 -3.76 12.33
C ASP A 245 0.81 -4.86 11.61
#